data_AF-A0A1R3KPS6-F1
#
_entry.id   AF-A0A1R3KPS6-F1
#
_cell.length_a   1.000
_cell.length_b   1.000
_cell.length_c   1.000
_cell.angle_alpha   90.00
_cell.angle_beta   90.00
_cell.angle_gamma   90.00
#
_symmetry.space_group_name_H-M   'P 1'
#
loop_
_entity.id
_entity.type
_entity.pdbx_description
1 polymer ?
#
loop_
_entity_poly.entity_id
_entity_poly.type
_entity_poly.pdbx_seq_one_letter_code
_entity_poly.pdbx_strand_id
1 'polypeptide(L)'
;MSKFEYPVLSRADIISILLESQIAVVTDNDFKNVKPDFICDLYTRLLMYLDALHEEDQGQVEFSALEQFENPDLLIGSIQVMNLYSRDTKMNLLRPIAEELTLLDEQRKEWEAKISQLNAEIAGYNEARERELPLVQEVDSRVKELRKMIAGLNNNQMSLKTSFRNLKDKTGQMDEKISKAEFDLVQSVQENANLRSKIVQSPDKLQRALEEKKFARDEAKNAEKLAMKSFQEKTATIEVYSKALKKMSKHLALMQAILEQMNSAKSVEKECKGLKAKLNDDAVADKSLEAKLIERQGKGRFLFELCFEQMSELQRQLQKERDLKFEESTKYLNDVKLEVEAKRRDLEARQKKVEDVVAEVDSITSKTSMVKESGDAKVQELISKCEEVVKQVDTLLDSIKWDDKGLAVAIAQNVDTGAILMQGFINREALATTISSKKATFFSRSRASLWTKGETSNNFINVHDIFVDCDRDSIIYLGKPDGPTCHTGSETCYFTSISDMLKDQEVKEDNLALTTLYSLESTISQREAEVAGQHGKPSWTKRLLLDEKLLCSKIREEADELCRTLEEKEDSLRTASEMADVIYHGMVLLKRKDVKIENVMEVLRQRFSQSGIEEKQSRVTTKS
;
A
#
# COMPACT_ATOMS: atom_id res chain seq x y z
N MET A 1 -1.11 39.82 32.78
CA MET A 1 -0.66 40.29 31.45
C MET A 1 -1.01 39.20 30.47
N SER A 2 -1.79 39.52 29.44
CA SER A 2 -2.31 38.55 28.48
C SER A 2 -1.17 37.78 27.79
N LYS A 3 -1.24 36.44 27.73
CA LYS A 3 -0.32 35.58 26.95
C LYS A 3 -0.72 35.57 25.46
N PHE A 4 -1.07 36.73 24.93
CA PHE A 4 -1.43 36.89 23.53
C PHE A 4 -0.16 37.11 22.72
N GLU A 5 0.31 36.09 22.01
CA GLU A 5 1.29 36.26 20.95
C GLU A 5 0.56 36.23 19.61
N TYR A 6 0.38 37.40 19.03
CA TYR A 6 -0.05 37.57 17.64
C TYR A 6 1.17 37.88 16.78
N PRO A 7 1.18 37.50 15.49
CA PRO A 7 2.25 37.89 14.59
C PRO A 7 2.39 39.42 14.58
N VAL A 8 3.55 39.92 14.99
CA VAL A 8 3.87 41.35 14.92
C VAL A 8 4.12 41.68 13.45
N LEU A 9 3.06 42.09 12.77
CA LEU A 9 3.10 42.50 11.38
C LEU A 9 3.94 43.78 11.21
N SER A 10 4.64 43.88 10.09
CA SER A 10 5.32 45.13 9.77
C SER A 10 4.28 46.22 9.45
N ARG A 11 4.62 47.50 9.62
CA ARG A 11 3.70 48.60 9.26
C ARG A 11 3.26 48.53 7.79
N ALA A 12 4.13 48.07 6.90
CA ALA A 12 3.81 47.91 5.49
C ALA A 12 2.72 46.85 5.27
N ASP A 13 2.81 45.72 5.99
CA ASP A 13 1.82 44.65 5.91
C ASP A 13 0.47 45.10 6.48
N ILE A 14 0.49 45.82 7.61
CA ILE A 14 -0.74 46.38 8.22
C ILE A 14 -1.44 47.33 7.25
N ILE A 15 -0.68 48.22 6.58
CA ILE A 15 -1.23 49.15 5.59
C ILE A 15 -1.85 48.38 4.40
N SER A 16 -1.16 47.35 3.90
CA SER A 16 -1.66 46.53 2.78
C SER A 16 -2.96 45.82 3.16
N ILE A 17 -3.00 45.19 4.33
CA ILE A 17 -4.17 44.43 4.81
C ILE A 17 -5.38 45.33 5.01
N LEU A 18 -5.19 46.50 5.62
CA LEU A 18 -6.28 47.46 5.84
C LEU A 18 -6.87 47.98 4.51
N LEU A 19 -6.02 48.14 3.48
CA LEU A 19 -6.43 48.56 2.15
C LEU A 19 -7.12 47.44 1.37
N GLU A 20 -6.55 46.23 1.35
CA GLU A 20 -7.10 45.06 0.66
C GLU A 20 -8.45 44.63 1.25
N SER A 21 -8.57 44.70 2.57
CA SER A 21 -9.82 44.40 3.29
C SER A 21 -10.84 45.55 3.21
N GLN A 22 -10.50 46.65 2.51
CA GLN A 22 -11.34 47.85 2.37
C GLN A 22 -11.77 48.47 3.71
N ILE A 23 -10.97 48.28 4.77
CA ILE A 23 -11.26 48.75 6.13
C ILE A 23 -10.87 50.22 6.26
N ALA A 24 -9.64 50.58 5.86
CA ALA A 24 -9.15 51.95 5.93
C ALA A 24 -8.00 52.19 4.94
N VAL A 25 -7.99 53.38 4.34
CA VAL A 25 -6.86 53.84 3.52
C VAL A 25 -5.93 54.64 4.43
N VAL A 26 -4.83 54.01 4.85
CA VAL A 26 -3.87 54.57 5.81
C VAL A 26 -2.47 54.64 5.21
N THR A 27 -1.66 55.59 5.65
CA THR A 27 -0.27 55.77 5.19
C THR A 27 0.72 55.53 6.32
N ASP A 28 1.99 55.26 6.00
CA ASP A 28 3.04 55.10 7.02
C ASP A 28 3.24 56.38 7.87
N ASN A 29 2.85 57.55 7.35
CA ASN A 29 2.91 58.80 8.10
C ASN A 29 1.83 58.89 9.20
N ASP A 30 0.68 58.26 9.01
CA ASP A 30 -0.41 58.24 9.99
C ASP A 30 -0.03 57.41 11.24
N PHE A 31 0.76 56.35 11.04
CA PHE A 31 1.35 55.55 12.13
C PHE A 31 2.56 56.22 12.81
N LYS A 32 3.26 57.15 12.12
CA LYS A 32 4.37 57.92 12.70
C LYS A 32 3.89 59.06 13.58
N ASN A 33 2.77 59.68 13.23
CA ASN A 33 2.19 60.84 13.92
C ASN A 33 0.74 60.57 14.32
N VAL A 34 0.57 59.60 15.23
CA VAL A 34 -0.75 59.09 15.60
C VAL A 34 -1.58 60.18 16.30
N LYS A 35 -2.68 60.59 15.67
CA LYS A 35 -3.67 61.51 16.27
C LYS A 35 -4.79 60.72 16.96
N PRO A 36 -5.34 61.21 18.09
CA PRO A 36 -6.45 60.53 18.77
C PRO A 36 -7.66 60.26 17.85
N ASP A 37 -8.02 61.22 17.00
CA ASP A 37 -9.14 61.09 16.06
C ASP A 37 -8.90 59.99 15.02
N PHE A 38 -7.66 59.83 14.57
CA PHE A 38 -7.26 58.78 13.64
C PHE A 38 -7.39 57.39 14.28
N ILE A 39 -6.99 57.24 15.54
CA ILE A 39 -7.16 55.99 16.29
C ILE A 39 -8.65 55.65 16.40
N CYS A 40 -9.48 56.63 16.75
CA CYS A 40 -10.92 56.42 16.94
C CYS A 40 -11.61 56.00 15.64
N ASP A 41 -11.31 56.66 14.52
CA ASP A 41 -11.87 56.32 13.21
C ASP A 41 -11.42 54.91 12.77
N LEU A 42 -10.13 54.59 12.90
CA LEU A 42 -9.59 53.30 12.51
C LEU A 42 -10.22 52.14 13.31
N TYR A 43 -10.33 52.27 14.63
CA TYR A 43 -10.99 51.25 15.46
C TYR A 43 -12.49 51.14 15.18
N THR A 44 -13.17 52.24 14.86
CA THR A 44 -14.59 52.21 14.50
C THR A 44 -14.80 51.41 13.22
N ARG A 45 -13.99 51.65 12.19
CA ARG A 45 -14.06 50.90 10.94
C ARG A 45 -13.70 49.43 11.11
N LEU A 46 -12.70 49.12 11.93
CA LEU A 46 -12.35 47.74 12.28
C LEU A 46 -13.52 47.03 12.97
N LEU A 47 -14.20 47.69 13.90
CA LEU A 47 -15.36 47.12 14.59
C LEU A 47 -16.56 46.92 13.65
N MET A 48 -16.80 47.84 12.72
CA MET A 48 -17.84 47.69 11.68
C MET A 48 -17.53 46.53 10.75
N TYR A 49 -16.27 46.38 10.33
CA TYR A 49 -15.83 45.27 9.48
C TYR A 49 -16.01 43.91 10.17
N LEU A 50 -15.86 43.86 11.49
CA LEU A 50 -16.09 42.65 12.30
C LEU A 50 -17.56 42.44 12.68
N ASP A 51 -18.50 43.22 12.12
CA ASP A 51 -19.94 43.23 12.43
C ASP A 51 -20.23 43.45 13.93
N ALA A 52 -19.28 44.05 14.65
CA ALA A 52 -19.39 44.36 16.07
C ALA A 52 -19.99 45.75 16.31
N LEU A 53 -20.26 46.52 15.25
CA LEU A 53 -20.83 47.87 15.27
C LEU A 53 -21.61 48.17 13.99
N HIS A 54 -22.87 48.56 14.09
CA HIS A 54 -23.72 48.94 12.95
C HIS A 54 -23.69 50.46 12.75
N GLU A 55 -23.89 50.96 11.52
CA GLU A 55 -23.85 52.41 11.22
C GLU A 55 -24.80 53.25 12.09
N GLU A 56 -25.92 52.66 12.52
CA GLU A 56 -26.94 53.32 13.35
C GLU A 56 -26.47 53.58 14.81
N ASP A 57 -25.42 52.89 15.28
CA ASP A 57 -24.82 53.07 16.62
C ASP A 57 -23.79 54.23 16.68
N GLN A 58 -23.62 54.97 15.59
CA GLN A 58 -22.76 56.15 15.57
C GLN A 58 -23.42 57.34 16.27
N GLY A 59 -23.18 57.45 17.57
CA GLY A 59 -23.47 58.66 18.34
C GLY A 59 -24.90 58.81 18.84
N GLN A 60 -25.74 57.77 18.73
CA GLN A 60 -27.05 57.80 19.38
C GLN A 60 -26.90 57.60 20.89
N VAL A 61 -27.32 58.63 21.62
CA VAL A 61 -27.65 58.55 23.03
C VAL A 61 -29.14 58.26 23.09
N GLU A 62 -29.58 57.27 23.86
CA GLU A 62 -31.02 57.07 24.07
C GLU A 62 -31.65 58.40 24.47
N PHE A 63 -32.77 58.76 23.85
CA PHE A 63 -33.42 60.06 24.05
C PHE A 63 -33.71 60.36 25.53
N SER A 64 -33.97 59.31 26.31
CA SER A 64 -34.14 59.32 27.77
C SER A 64 -32.91 59.79 28.56
N ALA A 65 -31.70 59.56 28.05
CA ALA A 65 -30.45 59.98 28.67
C ALA A 65 -30.09 61.43 28.32
N LEU A 66 -30.57 61.97 27.18
CA LEU A 66 -30.40 63.38 26.81
C LEU A 66 -31.18 64.33 27.73
N GLU A 67 -32.31 63.90 28.30
CA GLU A 67 -33.11 64.67 29.25
C GLU A 67 -32.38 64.96 30.58
N GLN A 68 -31.31 64.22 30.90
CA GLN A 68 -30.53 64.39 32.13
C GLN A 68 -29.37 65.40 31.99
N PHE A 69 -29.09 65.90 30.79
CA PHE A 69 -27.99 66.82 30.53
C PHE A 69 -28.52 68.23 30.25
N GLU A 70 -28.04 69.23 31.01
CA GLU A 70 -28.46 70.63 30.84
C GLU A 70 -28.05 71.24 29.48
N ASN A 71 -26.96 70.73 28.86
CA ASN A 71 -26.50 71.14 27.53
C ASN A 71 -25.93 69.94 26.75
N PRO A 72 -26.79 69.13 26.11
CA PRO A 72 -26.38 67.89 25.44
C PRO A 72 -25.42 68.12 24.28
N ASP A 73 -25.59 69.24 23.55
CA ASP A 73 -24.79 69.59 22.37
C ASP A 73 -23.30 69.80 22.67
N LEU A 74 -22.96 70.23 23.89
CA LEU A 74 -21.58 70.44 24.34
C LEU A 74 -20.88 69.13 24.73
N LEU A 75 -21.62 68.03 24.89
CA LEU A 75 -21.13 66.75 25.40
C LEU A 75 -21.02 65.66 24.31
N ILE A 76 -21.47 65.94 23.08
CA ILE A 76 -21.47 64.99 21.95
C ILE A 76 -20.09 64.35 21.73
N GLY A 77 -19.02 65.15 21.72
CA GLY A 77 -17.66 64.64 21.54
C GLY A 77 -17.20 63.73 22.70
N SER A 78 -17.53 64.09 23.94
CA SER A 78 -17.19 63.29 25.13
C SER A 78 -17.95 61.96 25.18
N ILE A 79 -19.20 61.96 24.71
CA ILE A 79 -20.05 60.77 24.63
C ILE A 79 -19.53 59.79 23.57
N GLN A 80 -19.09 60.28 22.41
CA GLN A 80 -18.45 59.44 21.39
C GLN A 80 -17.21 58.73 21.93
N VAL A 81 -16.36 59.46 22.68
CA VAL A 81 -15.16 58.91 23.31
C VAL A 81 -15.50 57.93 24.45
N MET A 82 -16.51 58.22 25.29
CA MET A 82 -16.96 57.29 26.33
C MET A 82 -17.60 56.02 25.75
N ASN A 83 -18.36 56.13 24.67
CA ASN A 83 -18.90 54.98 23.95
C ASN A 83 -17.76 54.11 23.39
N LEU A 84 -16.73 54.71 22.77
CA LEU A 84 -15.51 53.99 22.37
C LEU A 84 -14.80 53.31 23.55
N TYR A 85 -14.70 53.96 24.71
CA TYR A 85 -14.07 53.37 25.89
C TYR A 85 -14.90 52.22 26.52
N SER A 86 -16.23 52.35 26.56
CA SER A 86 -17.14 51.27 26.95
C SER A 86 -17.15 50.09 25.96
N ARG A 87 -16.67 50.33 24.73
CA ARG A 87 -16.51 49.31 23.69
C ARG A 87 -15.18 48.55 23.80
N ASP A 88 -14.18 49.05 24.55
CA ASP A 88 -13.01 48.27 24.99
C ASP A 88 -13.44 47.04 25.83
N THR A 89 -14.57 47.17 26.54
CA THR A 89 -15.19 46.06 27.25
C THR A 89 -15.82 45.03 26.29
N LYS A 90 -16.28 45.44 25.11
CA LYS A 90 -16.73 44.53 24.02
C LYS A 90 -15.54 43.91 23.28
N MET A 91 -14.41 44.60 23.12
CA MET A 91 -13.17 44.01 22.59
C MET A 91 -12.67 42.84 23.46
N ASN A 92 -12.95 42.86 24.77
CA ASN A 92 -12.68 41.71 25.63
C ASN A 92 -13.50 40.46 25.29
N LEU A 93 -14.64 40.59 24.60
CA LEU A 93 -15.43 39.46 24.10
C LEU A 93 -14.78 38.78 22.89
N LEU A 94 -13.88 39.47 22.17
CA LEU A 94 -13.10 38.90 21.07
C LEU A 94 -11.85 38.16 21.55
N ARG A 95 -11.47 38.33 22.82
CA ARG A 95 -10.29 37.68 23.41
C ARG A 95 -10.36 36.15 23.35
N PRO A 96 -11.47 35.47 23.69
CA PRO A 96 -11.56 34.01 23.58
C PRO A 96 -11.48 33.55 22.12
N ILE A 97 -12.09 34.29 21.19
CA ILE A 97 -12.04 33.98 19.75
C ILE A 97 -10.62 34.08 19.23
N ALA A 98 -9.88 35.11 19.64
CA ALA A 98 -8.51 35.27 19.20
C ALA A 98 -7.52 34.33 19.93
N GLU A 99 -7.84 33.83 21.14
CA GLU A 99 -7.15 32.68 21.77
C GLU A 99 -7.38 31.39 20.97
N GLU A 100 -8.62 31.13 20.55
CA GLU A 100 -8.98 29.97 19.73
C GLU A 100 -8.29 30.01 18.35
N LEU A 101 -8.27 31.18 17.70
CA LEU A 101 -7.56 31.37 16.43
C LEU A 101 -6.05 31.17 16.58
N THR A 102 -5.46 31.55 17.72
CA THR A 102 -4.03 31.33 17.99
C THR A 102 -3.73 29.84 18.11
N LEU A 103 -4.57 29.09 18.84
CA LEU A 103 -4.44 27.64 18.96
C LEU A 103 -4.58 26.95 17.59
N LEU A 104 -5.52 27.40 16.76
CA LEU A 104 -5.70 26.87 15.41
C LEU A 104 -4.51 27.18 14.50
N ASP A 105 -3.87 28.34 14.63
CA ASP A 105 -2.67 28.70 13.86
C ASP A 105 -1.44 27.88 14.30
N GLU A 106 -1.28 27.61 15.60
CA GLU A 106 -0.25 26.68 16.10
C GLU A 106 -0.46 25.27 15.55
N GLN A 107 -1.69 24.75 15.61
CA GLN A 107 -2.04 23.46 15.02
C GLN A 107 -1.77 23.44 13.50
N ARG A 108 -2.15 24.51 12.78
CA ARG A 108 -1.89 24.66 11.34
C ARG A 108 -0.39 24.54 11.05
N LYS A 109 0.46 25.24 11.81
CA LYS A 109 1.93 25.18 11.66
C LYS A 109 2.49 23.79 11.94
N GLU A 110 1.99 23.10 12.97
CA GLU A 110 2.37 21.71 13.25
C GLU A 110 2.01 20.77 12.09
N TRP A 111 0.80 20.92 11.53
CA TRP A 111 0.38 20.14 10.37
C TRP A 111 1.22 20.46 9.13
N GLU A 112 1.55 21.73 8.86
CA GLU A 112 2.44 22.12 7.76
C GLU A 112 3.85 21.54 7.91
N ALA A 113 4.40 21.53 9.13
CA ALA A 113 5.68 20.91 9.41
C ALA A 113 5.63 19.39 9.16
N LYS A 114 4.55 18.73 9.59
CA LYS A 114 4.34 17.29 9.35
C LYS A 114 4.17 16.95 7.88
N ILE A 115 3.42 17.75 7.13
CA ILE A 115 3.29 17.64 5.67
C ILE A 115 4.67 17.79 5.01
N SER A 116 5.46 18.77 5.44
CA SER A 116 6.81 18.98 4.91
C SER A 116 7.75 17.80 5.19
N GLN A 117 7.68 17.22 6.39
CA GLN A 117 8.43 16.01 6.74
C GLN A 117 8.03 14.82 5.87
N LEU A 118 6.72 14.56 5.71
CA LEU A 118 6.22 13.47 4.88
C LEU A 118 6.62 13.66 3.40
N ASN A 119 6.59 14.89 2.89
CA ASN A 119 7.05 15.18 1.55
C ASN A 119 8.55 14.90 1.36
N ALA A 120 9.38 15.19 2.38
CA ALA A 120 10.79 14.84 2.36
C ALA A 120 11.01 13.31 2.38
N GLU A 121 10.23 12.57 3.17
CA GLU A 121 10.26 11.11 3.17
C GLU A 121 9.84 10.52 1.81
N ILE A 122 8.76 11.03 1.22
CA ILE A 122 8.28 10.64 -0.12
C ILE A 122 9.36 10.92 -1.18
N ALA A 123 10.04 12.07 -1.10
CA ALA A 123 11.15 12.39 -1.99
C ALA A 123 12.28 11.37 -1.85
N GLY A 124 12.65 11.00 -0.62
CA GLY A 124 13.65 9.96 -0.35
C GLY A 124 13.28 8.59 -0.93
N TYR A 125 12.02 8.17 -0.81
CA TYR A 125 11.53 6.93 -1.42
C TYR A 125 11.54 6.99 -2.96
N ASN A 126 11.16 8.13 -3.54
CA ASN A 126 11.19 8.31 -4.99
C ASN A 126 12.64 8.25 -5.52
N GLU A 127 13.59 8.91 -4.86
CA GLU A 127 15.00 8.81 -5.22
C GLU A 127 15.54 7.37 -5.10
N ALA A 128 15.14 6.64 -4.06
CA ALA A 128 15.50 5.23 -3.92
C ALA A 128 14.93 4.39 -5.08
N ARG A 129 13.67 4.61 -5.44
CA ARG A 129 13.03 3.95 -6.59
C ARG A 129 13.74 4.26 -7.91
N GLU A 130 14.13 5.51 -8.14
CA GLU A 130 14.88 5.89 -9.35
C GLU A 130 16.28 5.25 -9.38
N ARG A 131 16.95 5.08 -8.22
CA ARG A 131 18.22 4.34 -8.14
C ARG A 131 18.07 2.86 -8.46
N GLU A 132 16.94 2.26 -8.09
CA GLU A 132 16.66 0.83 -8.32
C GLU A 132 16.10 0.54 -9.72
N LEU A 133 15.49 1.53 -10.38
CA LEU A 133 14.93 1.41 -11.72
C LEU A 133 15.85 0.77 -12.77
N PRO A 134 17.15 1.11 -12.89
CA PRO A 134 18.04 0.46 -13.85
C PRO A 134 18.26 -1.03 -13.56
N LEU A 135 18.31 -1.43 -12.28
CA LEU A 135 18.43 -2.84 -11.90
C LEU A 135 17.16 -3.62 -12.25
N VAL A 136 16.00 -3.02 -12.00
CA VAL A 136 14.70 -3.60 -12.38
C VAL A 136 14.60 -3.77 -13.90
N GLN A 137 15.03 -2.77 -14.68
CA GLN A 137 15.06 -2.85 -16.13
C GLN A 137 16.02 -3.93 -16.65
N GLU A 138 17.20 -4.09 -16.01
CA GLU A 138 18.13 -5.17 -16.34
C GLU A 138 17.50 -6.54 -16.09
N VAL A 139 16.89 -6.74 -14.92
CA VAL A 139 16.20 -8.00 -14.58
C VAL A 139 15.08 -8.30 -15.56
N ASP A 140 14.25 -7.32 -15.90
CA ASP A 140 13.15 -7.49 -16.86
C ASP A 140 13.66 -7.86 -18.26
N SER A 141 14.76 -7.25 -18.71
CA SER A 141 15.41 -7.61 -19.98
C SER A 141 15.89 -9.08 -19.99
N ARG A 142 16.51 -9.52 -18.89
CA ARG A 142 16.99 -10.90 -18.70
C ARG A 142 15.83 -11.90 -18.65
N VAL A 143 14.74 -11.55 -17.99
CA VAL A 143 13.52 -12.36 -17.96
C VAL A 143 12.93 -12.50 -19.36
N LYS A 144 12.88 -11.42 -20.15
CA LYS A 144 12.42 -11.46 -21.55
C LYS A 144 13.30 -12.36 -22.42
N GLU A 145 14.61 -12.30 -22.26
CA GLU A 145 15.55 -13.20 -22.96
C GLU A 145 15.33 -14.66 -22.59
N LEU A 146 15.20 -14.97 -21.30
CA LEU A 146 14.92 -16.33 -20.82
C LEU A 146 13.60 -16.86 -21.37
N ARG A 147 12.54 -16.05 -21.38
CA ARG A 147 11.25 -16.43 -21.98
C ARG A 147 11.38 -16.76 -23.46
N LYS A 148 12.16 -15.97 -24.21
CA LYS A 148 12.43 -16.24 -25.63
C LYS A 148 13.22 -17.55 -25.82
N MET A 149 14.21 -17.81 -24.96
CA MET A 149 14.99 -19.05 -24.98
C MET A 149 14.12 -20.27 -24.69
N ILE A 150 13.26 -20.20 -23.68
CA ILE A 150 12.30 -21.27 -23.34
C ILE A 150 11.38 -21.56 -24.53
N ALA A 151 10.85 -20.52 -25.19
CA ALA A 151 10.03 -20.71 -26.39
C ALA A 151 10.80 -21.41 -27.52
N GLY A 152 12.07 -21.06 -27.74
CA GLY A 152 12.95 -21.73 -28.70
C GLY A 152 13.20 -23.21 -28.34
N LEU A 153 13.46 -23.51 -27.07
CA LEU A 153 13.65 -24.89 -26.59
C LEU A 153 12.38 -25.72 -26.75
N ASN A 154 11.20 -25.16 -26.49
CA ASN A 154 9.92 -25.84 -26.68
C ASN A 154 9.68 -26.19 -28.17
N ASN A 155 10.00 -25.26 -29.08
CA ASN A 155 9.91 -25.53 -30.52
C ASN A 155 10.86 -26.65 -30.96
N ASN A 156 12.10 -26.64 -30.46
CA ASN A 156 13.06 -27.70 -30.72
C ASN A 156 12.57 -29.05 -30.18
N GLN A 157 12.02 -29.07 -28.96
CA GLN A 157 11.44 -30.27 -28.37
C GLN A 157 10.29 -30.83 -29.23
N MET A 158 9.44 -29.96 -29.77
CA MET A 158 8.33 -30.38 -30.63
C MET A 158 8.82 -30.94 -31.98
N SER A 159 9.86 -30.34 -32.56
CA SER A 159 10.52 -30.84 -33.77
C SER A 159 11.17 -32.21 -33.54
N LEU A 160 11.86 -32.37 -32.42
CA LEU A 160 12.45 -33.66 -31.99
C LEU A 160 11.37 -34.73 -31.79
N LYS A 161 10.25 -34.40 -31.13
CA LYS A 161 9.11 -35.33 -30.97
C LYS A 161 8.54 -35.77 -32.32
N THR A 162 8.43 -34.85 -33.27
CA THR A 162 7.94 -35.14 -34.63
C THR A 162 8.90 -36.06 -35.38
N SER A 163 10.20 -35.76 -35.32
CA SER A 163 11.25 -36.60 -35.91
C SER A 163 11.28 -38.01 -35.31
N PHE A 164 11.10 -38.11 -33.98
CA PHE A 164 11.01 -39.39 -33.29
C PHE A 164 9.80 -40.21 -33.73
N ARG A 165 8.60 -39.60 -33.91
CA ARG A 165 7.43 -40.30 -34.46
C ARG A 165 7.70 -40.81 -35.88
N ASN A 166 8.27 -39.97 -36.75
CA ASN A 166 8.60 -40.38 -38.11
C ASN A 166 9.59 -41.56 -38.14
N LEU A 167 10.56 -41.58 -37.24
CA LEU A 167 11.49 -42.70 -37.10
C LEU A 167 10.76 -43.96 -36.61
N LYS A 168 9.87 -43.83 -35.62
CA LYS A 168 9.06 -44.94 -35.11
C LYS A 168 8.17 -45.54 -36.20
N ASP A 169 7.53 -44.71 -37.01
CA ASP A 169 6.68 -45.17 -38.12
C ASP A 169 7.50 -45.88 -39.19
N LYS A 170 8.71 -45.37 -39.51
CA LYS A 170 9.64 -46.06 -40.41
C LYS A 170 10.10 -47.40 -39.86
N THR A 171 10.35 -47.50 -38.56
CA THR A 171 10.67 -48.77 -37.91
C THR A 171 9.52 -49.76 -38.05
N GLY A 172 8.28 -49.35 -37.79
CA GLY A 172 7.11 -50.20 -38.00
C GLY A 172 6.96 -50.68 -39.45
N GLN A 173 7.20 -49.81 -40.44
CA GLN A 173 7.19 -50.21 -41.86
C GLN A 173 8.32 -51.21 -42.20
N MET A 174 9.48 -51.10 -41.56
CA MET A 174 10.55 -52.09 -41.72
C MET A 174 10.17 -53.42 -41.10
N ASP A 175 9.55 -53.42 -39.91
CA ASP A 175 9.08 -54.63 -39.23
C ASP A 175 8.00 -55.36 -40.06
N GLU A 176 7.07 -54.62 -40.69
CA GLU A 176 6.10 -55.19 -41.63
C GLU A 176 6.78 -55.83 -42.85
N LYS A 177 7.79 -55.16 -43.43
CA LYS A 177 8.55 -55.70 -44.56
C LYS A 177 9.34 -56.95 -44.17
N ILE A 178 9.93 -56.98 -42.99
CA ILE A 178 10.63 -58.15 -42.45
C ILE A 178 9.63 -59.29 -42.27
N SER A 179 8.49 -59.03 -41.63
CA SER A 179 7.43 -60.03 -41.42
C SER A 179 6.92 -60.60 -42.75
N LYS A 180 6.76 -59.75 -43.77
CA LYS A 180 6.40 -60.20 -45.12
C LYS A 180 7.49 -61.07 -45.76
N ALA A 181 8.75 -60.66 -45.67
CA ALA A 181 9.87 -61.44 -46.21
C ALA A 181 10.01 -62.80 -45.50
N GLU A 182 9.78 -62.85 -44.19
CA GLU A 182 9.74 -64.09 -43.41
C GLU A 182 8.58 -64.99 -43.86
N PHE A 183 7.40 -64.43 -44.07
CA PHE A 183 6.25 -65.16 -44.60
C PHE A 183 6.52 -65.75 -45.99
N ASP A 184 7.05 -64.93 -46.91
CA ASP A 184 7.40 -65.35 -48.28
C ASP A 184 8.48 -66.46 -48.26
N LEU A 185 9.45 -66.37 -47.34
CA LEU A 185 10.47 -67.39 -47.14
C LEU A 185 9.86 -68.71 -46.66
N VAL A 186 8.95 -68.67 -45.68
CA VAL A 186 8.24 -69.86 -45.19
C VAL A 186 7.41 -70.50 -46.31
N GLN A 187 6.72 -69.70 -47.11
CA GLN A 187 5.99 -70.18 -48.27
C GLN A 187 6.93 -70.88 -49.28
N SER A 188 8.06 -70.26 -49.61
CA SER A 188 9.07 -70.85 -50.49
C SER A 188 9.66 -72.15 -49.93
N VAL A 189 9.87 -72.24 -48.62
CA VAL A 189 10.30 -73.47 -47.94
C VAL A 189 9.23 -74.57 -48.05
N GLN A 190 7.95 -74.22 -47.88
CA GLN A 190 6.83 -75.16 -48.03
C GLN A 190 6.67 -75.64 -49.48
N GLU A 191 6.78 -74.74 -50.46
CA GLU A 191 6.78 -75.09 -51.88
C GLU A 191 7.96 -75.99 -52.24
N ASN A 192 9.15 -75.71 -51.71
CA ASN A 192 10.32 -76.59 -51.84
C ASN A 192 10.09 -77.96 -51.19
N ALA A 193 9.39 -78.04 -50.05
CA ALA A 193 9.02 -79.32 -49.43
C ALA A 193 8.01 -80.09 -50.31
N ASN A 194 7.02 -79.41 -50.88
CA ASN A 194 6.07 -80.00 -51.83
C ASN A 194 6.75 -80.49 -53.12
N LEU A 195 7.71 -79.72 -53.66
CA LEU A 195 8.51 -80.13 -54.81
C LEU A 195 9.40 -81.33 -54.46
N ARG A 196 10.03 -81.35 -53.29
CA ARG A 196 10.78 -82.51 -52.79
C ARG A 196 9.91 -83.76 -52.67
N SER A 197 8.66 -83.62 -52.20
CA SER A 197 7.67 -84.70 -52.18
C SER A 197 7.35 -85.23 -53.59
N LYS A 198 7.19 -84.34 -54.58
CA LYS A 198 6.95 -84.72 -55.98
C LYS A 198 8.18 -85.35 -56.65
N ILE A 199 9.39 -84.96 -56.23
CA ILE A 199 10.67 -85.52 -56.71
C ILE A 199 10.88 -86.97 -56.22
N VAL A 200 10.30 -87.36 -55.07
CA VAL A 200 10.39 -88.74 -54.53
C VAL A 200 9.64 -89.78 -55.38
N GLN A 201 8.77 -89.37 -56.32
CA GLN A 201 7.94 -90.29 -57.12
C GLN A 201 8.42 -90.56 -58.57
N SER A 202 9.58 -90.07 -59.00
CA SER A 202 10.09 -90.33 -60.36
C SER A 202 11.62 -90.27 -60.43
N PRO A 203 12.33 -91.41 -60.28
CA PRO A 203 13.80 -91.46 -60.15
C PRO A 203 14.58 -90.89 -61.34
N ASP A 204 13.98 -90.82 -62.53
CA ASP A 204 14.70 -90.46 -63.77
C ASP A 204 14.86 -88.95 -64.02
N LYS A 205 14.25 -88.07 -63.21
CA LYS A 205 14.48 -86.61 -63.30
C LYS A 205 15.55 -86.09 -62.33
N LEU A 206 16.08 -86.95 -61.46
CA LEU A 206 17.08 -86.62 -60.44
C LEU A 206 18.51 -86.48 -61.00
N GLN A 207 18.77 -86.97 -62.21
CA GLN A 207 20.09 -86.88 -62.83
C GLN A 207 20.34 -85.57 -63.57
N ARG A 208 19.28 -84.90 -64.06
CA ARG A 208 19.38 -83.58 -64.73
C ARG A 208 19.40 -82.40 -63.73
N ALA A 209 18.66 -82.49 -62.63
CA ALA A 209 18.64 -81.46 -61.59
C ALA A 209 19.94 -81.40 -60.74
N LEU A 210 20.74 -82.46 -60.74
CA LEU A 210 22.05 -82.50 -60.08
C LEU A 210 23.10 -81.63 -60.81
N GLU A 211 22.98 -81.50 -62.13
CA GLU A 211 23.88 -80.69 -62.95
C GLU A 211 23.55 -79.19 -62.87
N GLU A 212 22.26 -78.83 -62.83
CA GLU A 212 21.85 -77.42 -62.61
C GLU A 212 22.23 -76.90 -61.20
N LYS A 213 22.21 -77.77 -60.17
CA LYS A 213 22.68 -77.41 -58.82
C LYS A 213 24.20 -77.24 -58.68
N LYS A 214 25.01 -77.72 -59.63
CA LYS A 214 26.45 -77.38 -59.67
C LYS A 214 26.65 -75.90 -60.00
N PHE A 215 25.82 -75.32 -60.86
CA PHE A 215 25.96 -73.93 -61.28
C PHE A 215 25.64 -72.94 -60.14
N ALA A 216 24.57 -73.20 -59.38
CA ALA A 216 24.21 -72.38 -58.21
C ALA A 216 25.26 -72.47 -57.08
N ARG A 217 26.00 -73.60 -56.97
CA ARG A 217 27.11 -73.76 -56.03
C ARG A 217 28.34 -72.94 -56.41
N ASP A 218 28.58 -72.77 -57.71
CA ASP A 218 29.71 -71.98 -58.21
C ASP A 218 29.45 -70.46 -58.07
N GLU A 219 28.19 -70.03 -58.18
CA GLU A 219 27.79 -68.64 -57.92
C GLU A 219 27.92 -68.26 -56.44
N ALA A 220 27.52 -69.15 -55.52
CA ALA A 220 27.75 -68.99 -54.08
C ALA A 220 29.24 -68.94 -53.70
N LYS A 221 30.08 -69.75 -54.36
CA LYS A 221 31.55 -69.72 -54.20
C LYS A 221 32.18 -68.41 -54.69
N ASN A 222 31.61 -67.78 -55.71
CA ASN A 222 32.09 -66.48 -56.20
C ASN A 222 31.74 -65.33 -55.25
N ALA A 223 30.54 -65.36 -54.64
CA ALA A 223 30.17 -64.40 -53.59
C ALA A 223 31.06 -64.54 -52.34
N GLU A 224 31.42 -65.77 -51.95
CA GLU A 224 32.35 -66.06 -50.86
C GLU A 224 33.77 -65.51 -51.14
N LYS A 225 34.27 -65.65 -52.39
CA LYS A 225 35.56 -65.08 -52.81
C LYS A 225 35.59 -63.54 -52.73
N LEU A 226 34.48 -62.87 -53.05
CA LEU A 226 34.38 -61.41 -52.94
C LEU A 226 34.41 -60.94 -51.48
N ALA A 227 33.74 -61.65 -50.57
CA ALA A 227 33.79 -61.38 -49.14
C ALA A 227 35.19 -61.65 -48.55
N MET A 228 35.87 -62.72 -48.99
CA MET A 228 37.23 -63.06 -48.58
C MET A 228 38.25 -61.99 -49.03
N LYS A 229 38.05 -61.37 -50.19
CA LYS A 229 38.91 -60.29 -50.70
C LYS A 229 38.80 -59.01 -49.85
N SER A 230 37.59 -58.66 -49.42
CA SER A 230 37.35 -57.55 -48.47
C SER A 230 37.96 -57.82 -47.09
N PHE A 231 37.94 -59.07 -46.63
CA PHE A 231 38.61 -59.46 -45.39
C PHE A 231 40.14 -59.33 -45.49
N GLN A 232 40.74 -59.75 -46.61
CA GLN A 232 42.17 -59.65 -46.85
C GLN A 232 42.68 -58.20 -46.93
N GLU A 233 41.89 -57.26 -47.47
CA GLU A 233 42.22 -55.82 -47.46
C GLU A 233 42.24 -55.23 -46.04
N LYS A 234 41.31 -55.67 -45.16
CA LYS A 234 41.34 -55.30 -43.73
C LYS A 234 42.53 -55.91 -43.00
N THR A 235 42.91 -57.15 -43.30
CA THR A 235 44.10 -57.79 -42.72
C THR A 235 45.40 -57.09 -43.14
N ALA A 236 45.51 -56.68 -44.40
CA ALA A 236 46.67 -55.92 -44.89
C ALA A 236 46.83 -54.56 -44.18
N THR A 237 45.72 -53.90 -43.86
CA THR A 237 45.71 -52.63 -43.11
C THR A 237 46.22 -52.83 -41.67
N ILE A 238 45.81 -53.91 -41.00
CA ILE A 238 46.30 -54.27 -39.65
C ILE A 238 47.80 -54.63 -39.67
N GLU A 239 48.29 -55.25 -40.74
CA GLU A 239 49.70 -55.60 -40.89
C GLU A 239 50.63 -54.38 -41.07
N VAL A 240 50.13 -53.30 -41.69
CA VAL A 240 50.86 -52.02 -41.81
C VAL A 240 51.00 -51.35 -40.43
N TYR A 241 49.94 -51.35 -39.62
CA TYR A 241 50.00 -50.84 -38.23
C TYR A 241 50.92 -51.70 -37.34
N SER A 242 50.92 -53.03 -37.51
CA SER A 242 51.84 -53.94 -36.81
C SER A 242 53.31 -53.68 -37.18
N LYS A 243 53.61 -53.41 -38.45
CA LYS A 243 54.97 -53.10 -38.92
C LYS A 243 55.47 -51.73 -38.41
N ALA A 244 54.58 -50.75 -38.24
CA ALA A 244 54.91 -49.46 -37.61
C ALA A 244 55.29 -49.62 -36.13
N LEU A 245 54.50 -50.40 -35.37
CA LEU A 245 54.79 -50.73 -33.97
C LEU A 245 56.11 -51.50 -33.78
N LYS A 246 56.40 -52.44 -34.70
CA LYS A 246 57.67 -53.20 -34.69
C LYS A 246 58.89 -52.34 -35.02
N LYS A 247 58.73 -51.25 -35.77
CA LYS A 247 59.80 -50.30 -36.11
C LYS A 247 60.11 -49.37 -34.92
N MET A 248 59.10 -48.98 -34.14
CA MET A 248 59.30 -48.21 -32.91
C MET A 248 59.98 -49.04 -31.81
N SER A 249 59.64 -50.32 -31.64
CA SER A 249 60.39 -51.22 -30.73
C SER A 249 61.85 -51.43 -31.16
N LYS A 250 62.17 -51.40 -32.47
CA LYS A 250 63.56 -51.49 -32.94
C LYS A 250 64.37 -50.24 -32.63
N HIS A 251 63.78 -49.04 -32.67
CA HIS A 251 64.48 -47.81 -32.30
C HIS A 251 64.73 -47.71 -30.79
N LEU A 252 63.82 -48.23 -29.95
CA LEU A 252 64.02 -48.33 -28.50
C LEU A 252 65.13 -49.33 -28.15
N ALA A 253 65.21 -50.46 -28.86
CA ALA A 253 66.30 -51.44 -28.71
C ALA A 253 67.65 -50.92 -29.25
N LEU A 254 67.65 -50.05 -30.27
CA LEU A 254 68.87 -49.43 -30.80
C LEU A 254 69.46 -48.39 -29.84
N MET A 255 68.61 -47.66 -29.09
CA MET A 255 69.05 -46.71 -28.06
C MET A 255 69.60 -47.40 -26.80
N GLN A 256 69.10 -48.59 -26.46
CA GLN A 256 69.64 -49.41 -25.35
C GLN A 256 70.94 -50.14 -25.73
N ALA A 257 71.11 -50.54 -27.00
CA ALA A 257 72.34 -51.18 -27.50
C ALA A 257 73.56 -50.23 -27.62
N ILE A 258 73.34 -48.92 -27.72
CA ILE A 258 74.43 -47.92 -27.79
C ILE A 258 74.98 -47.57 -26.38
N LEU A 259 74.25 -47.91 -25.31
CA LEU A 259 74.73 -47.74 -23.93
C LEU A 259 75.56 -48.93 -23.40
N GLU A 260 75.54 -50.08 -24.08
CA GLU A 260 76.24 -51.32 -23.65
C GLU A 260 77.35 -51.80 -24.63
N GLN A 261 77.54 -51.14 -25.78
CA GLN A 261 78.61 -51.45 -26.77
C GLN A 261 79.74 -50.40 -26.74
N MET A 262 80.22 -50.03 -25.56
CA MET A 262 81.48 -49.29 -25.40
C MET A 262 82.40 -49.87 -24.32
N ASN A 263 82.23 -51.18 -24.02
CA ASN A 263 83.17 -51.97 -23.23
C ASN A 263 83.66 -53.18 -24.05
N SER A 264 85.00 -53.30 -24.10
CA SER A 264 85.81 -54.47 -24.50
C SER A 264 85.66 -55.05 -25.91
N ALA A 265 86.42 -54.47 -26.83
CA ALA A 265 87.63 -55.05 -27.45
C ALA A 265 87.62 -56.50 -27.97
N LYS A 266 88.09 -56.57 -29.23
CA LYS A 266 88.98 -57.57 -29.87
C LYS A 266 88.34 -58.77 -30.56
N SER A 267 88.69 -58.82 -31.85
CA SER A 267 89.35 -59.95 -32.56
C SER A 267 88.46 -60.61 -33.62
N VAL A 268 88.85 -60.95 -34.86
CA VAL A 268 89.99 -60.63 -35.76
C VAL A 268 89.75 -61.53 -37.01
N GLU A 269 90.20 -61.07 -38.19
CA GLU A 269 90.57 -61.89 -39.37
C GLU A 269 89.50 -62.67 -40.17
N LYS A 270 89.56 -62.84 -41.49
CA LYS A 270 90.44 -62.33 -42.58
C LYS A 270 89.87 -62.81 -43.93
N GLU A 271 90.41 -62.20 -44.97
CA GLU A 271 90.42 -62.55 -46.41
C GLU A 271 89.34 -61.90 -47.27
N CYS A 272 89.65 -61.21 -48.39
CA CYS A 272 90.73 -61.45 -49.32
C CYS A 272 91.22 -60.17 -50.04
N LYS A 273 92.56 -59.99 -50.02
CA LYS A 273 93.46 -59.68 -51.15
C LYS A 273 93.40 -58.34 -51.90
N GLY A 274 94.59 -57.73 -51.95
CA GLY A 274 95.03 -56.80 -52.98
C GLY A 274 96.07 -55.81 -52.45
N LEU A 275 97.26 -56.29 -52.04
CA LEU A 275 98.54 -55.99 -52.72
C LEU A 275 98.94 -54.50 -52.69
N LYS A 276 100.14 -54.07 -52.29
CA LYS A 276 101.40 -54.72 -51.93
C LYS A 276 102.36 -53.58 -51.55
N ALA A 277 103.30 -53.88 -50.66
CA ALA A 277 104.68 -53.39 -50.69
C ALA A 277 104.94 -51.90 -50.35
N LYS A 278 105.97 -51.55 -49.55
CA LYS A 278 107.09 -52.34 -49.00
C LYS A 278 107.88 -51.49 -48.00
N LEU A 279 108.38 -52.19 -46.98
CA LEU A 279 109.73 -52.11 -46.39
C LEU A 279 110.06 -50.87 -45.54
N ASN A 280 110.23 -51.06 -44.23
CA ASN A 280 111.46 -51.54 -43.54
C ASN A 280 112.52 -50.42 -43.49
N ASP A 281 113.27 -50.21 -42.44
CA ASP A 281 113.46 -50.98 -41.20
C ASP A 281 114.09 -50.06 -40.16
N ASP A 282 114.06 -50.57 -38.93
CA ASP A 282 115.04 -50.37 -37.87
C ASP A 282 115.10 -49.03 -37.14
N ALA A 283 114.44 -49.07 -35.98
CA ALA A 283 115.10 -49.19 -34.70
C ALA A 283 116.35 -48.31 -34.46
N VAL A 284 116.16 -47.42 -33.48
CA VAL A 284 117.05 -47.08 -32.35
C VAL A 284 117.02 -45.58 -32.15
N ALA A 285 116.29 -45.13 -31.13
CA ALA A 285 116.61 -43.99 -30.26
C ALA A 285 115.46 -43.74 -29.28
N ASP A 286 115.27 -44.73 -28.41
CA ASP A 286 114.63 -44.55 -27.13
C ASP A 286 115.49 -43.58 -26.28
N LYS A 287 114.85 -42.74 -25.45
CA LYS A 287 115.40 -41.70 -24.53
C LYS A 287 115.33 -40.20 -24.92
N SER A 288 114.64 -39.79 -25.99
CA SER A 288 114.36 -38.35 -26.24
C SER A 288 112.87 -37.95 -26.14
N LEU A 289 111.95 -38.91 -26.16
CA LEU A 289 110.50 -38.66 -26.15
C LEU A 289 109.85 -38.76 -24.76
N GLU A 290 110.51 -39.37 -23.77
CA GLU A 290 109.99 -39.51 -22.40
C GLU A 290 109.88 -38.16 -21.65
N ALA A 291 110.83 -37.24 -21.89
CA ALA A 291 110.86 -35.94 -21.20
C ALA A 291 109.77 -34.96 -21.66
N LYS A 292 109.33 -35.03 -22.93
CA LYS A 292 108.24 -34.20 -23.46
C LYS A 292 106.85 -34.72 -23.08
N LEU A 293 106.74 -36.00 -22.71
CA LEU A 293 105.48 -36.64 -22.33
C LEU A 293 105.09 -36.27 -20.88
N ILE A 294 106.06 -36.17 -19.97
CA ILE A 294 105.87 -35.73 -18.58
C ILE A 294 105.44 -34.25 -18.50
N GLU A 295 106.02 -33.37 -19.31
CA GLU A 295 105.63 -31.94 -19.33
C GLU A 295 104.20 -31.74 -19.87
N ARG A 296 103.78 -32.52 -20.87
CA ARG A 296 102.41 -32.46 -21.40
C ARG A 296 101.38 -33.14 -20.49
N GLN A 297 101.75 -34.18 -19.76
CA GLN A 297 100.88 -34.79 -18.75
C GLN A 297 100.66 -33.90 -17.51
N GLY A 298 101.68 -33.14 -17.09
CA GLY A 298 101.56 -32.17 -15.99
C GLY A 298 100.60 -31.02 -16.32
N LYS A 299 100.71 -30.44 -17.53
CA LYS A 299 99.79 -29.37 -17.99
C LYS A 299 98.37 -29.88 -18.24
N GLY A 300 98.23 -31.09 -18.77
CA GLY A 300 96.93 -31.74 -18.97
C GLY A 300 96.20 -32.04 -17.67
N ARG A 301 96.91 -32.51 -16.63
CA ARG A 301 96.32 -32.76 -15.31
C ARG A 301 95.91 -31.46 -14.60
N PHE A 302 96.76 -30.42 -14.65
CA PHE A 302 96.44 -29.11 -14.09
C PHE A 302 95.22 -28.44 -14.76
N LEU A 303 95.11 -28.51 -16.10
CA LEU A 303 93.95 -28.00 -16.82
C LEU A 303 92.66 -28.80 -16.53
N PHE A 304 92.77 -30.12 -16.38
CA PHE A 304 91.63 -30.98 -16.05
C PHE A 304 91.11 -30.70 -14.64
N GLU A 305 92.01 -30.52 -13.67
CA GLU A 305 91.67 -30.25 -12.27
C GLU A 305 91.05 -28.84 -12.11
N LEU A 306 91.59 -27.83 -12.81
CA LEU A 306 91.01 -26.49 -12.87
C LEU A 306 89.62 -26.48 -13.54
N CYS A 307 89.44 -27.21 -14.65
CA CYS A 307 88.13 -27.35 -15.29
C CYS A 307 87.13 -28.11 -14.41
N PHE A 308 87.58 -29.15 -13.70
CA PHE A 308 86.73 -29.95 -12.82
C PHE A 308 86.26 -29.14 -11.61
N GLU A 309 87.13 -28.34 -11.00
CA GLU A 309 86.73 -27.42 -9.93
C GLU A 309 85.78 -26.32 -10.42
N GLN A 310 86.05 -25.70 -11.57
CA GLN A 310 85.15 -24.69 -12.15
C GLN A 310 83.78 -25.27 -12.48
N MET A 311 83.71 -26.47 -13.08
CA MET A 311 82.45 -27.15 -13.37
C MET A 311 81.70 -27.57 -12.10
N SER A 312 82.42 -28.01 -11.07
CA SER A 312 81.83 -28.36 -9.77
C SER A 312 81.25 -27.14 -9.06
N GLU A 313 81.95 -25.99 -9.10
CA GLU A 313 81.44 -24.75 -8.51
C GLU A 313 80.25 -24.19 -9.30
N LEU A 314 80.26 -24.25 -10.64
CA LEU A 314 79.11 -23.91 -11.49
C LEU A 314 77.89 -24.80 -11.19
N GLN A 315 78.09 -26.11 -11.05
CA GLN A 315 77.02 -27.03 -10.64
C GLN A 315 76.47 -26.67 -9.26
N ARG A 316 77.34 -26.33 -8.30
CA ARG A 316 76.93 -25.91 -6.96
C ARG A 316 76.15 -24.60 -6.97
N GLN A 317 76.52 -23.65 -7.83
CA GLN A 317 75.80 -22.39 -8.01
C GLN A 317 74.42 -22.61 -8.66
N LEU A 318 74.34 -23.40 -9.73
CA LEU A 318 73.08 -23.76 -10.39
C LEU A 318 72.13 -24.51 -9.44
N GLN A 319 72.67 -25.42 -8.63
CA GLN A 319 71.91 -26.13 -7.61
C GLN A 319 71.34 -25.15 -6.56
N LYS A 320 72.16 -24.22 -6.05
CA LYS A 320 71.71 -23.19 -5.10
C LYS A 320 70.65 -22.28 -5.69
N GLU A 321 70.82 -21.81 -6.93
CA GLU A 321 69.82 -20.96 -7.60
C GLU A 321 68.50 -21.71 -7.84
N ARG A 322 68.57 -22.98 -8.21
CA ARG A 322 67.38 -23.81 -8.39
C ARG A 322 66.65 -24.01 -7.06
N ASP A 323 67.37 -24.33 -6.00
CA ASP A 323 66.80 -24.57 -4.68
C ASP A 323 66.19 -23.27 -4.12
N LEU A 324 66.84 -22.11 -4.32
CA LEU A 324 66.31 -20.79 -3.96
C LEU A 324 65.03 -20.45 -4.75
N LYS A 325 65.03 -20.65 -6.08
CA LYS A 325 63.82 -20.43 -6.90
C LYS A 325 62.67 -21.36 -6.52
N PHE A 326 62.98 -22.60 -6.13
CA PHE A 326 61.98 -23.55 -5.64
C PHE A 326 61.38 -23.08 -4.31
N GLU A 327 62.22 -22.59 -3.39
CA GLU A 327 61.78 -22.05 -2.11
C GLU A 327 60.93 -20.79 -2.28
N GLU A 328 61.35 -19.84 -3.14
CA GLU A 328 60.58 -18.64 -3.50
C GLU A 328 59.22 -19.00 -4.13
N SER A 329 59.21 -19.93 -5.08
CA SER A 329 57.97 -20.38 -5.74
C SER A 329 57.03 -21.09 -4.75
N THR A 330 57.59 -21.88 -3.82
CA THR A 330 56.82 -22.56 -2.78
C THR A 330 56.22 -21.56 -1.80
N LYS A 331 56.98 -20.53 -1.40
CA LYS A 331 56.50 -19.46 -0.54
C LYS A 331 55.36 -18.68 -1.21
N TYR A 332 55.56 -18.27 -2.47
CA TYR A 332 54.52 -17.58 -3.25
C TYR A 332 53.24 -18.42 -3.38
N LEU A 333 53.38 -19.72 -3.69
CA LEU A 333 52.22 -20.63 -3.78
C LEU A 333 51.47 -20.74 -2.45
N ASN A 334 52.19 -20.82 -1.33
CA ASN A 334 51.58 -20.87 0.00
C ASN A 334 50.85 -19.57 0.35
N ASP A 335 51.43 -18.41 0.03
CA ASP A 335 50.81 -17.10 0.27
C ASP A 335 49.51 -16.96 -0.55
N VAL A 336 49.54 -17.32 -1.85
CA VAL A 336 48.35 -17.34 -2.71
C VAL A 336 47.29 -18.32 -2.19
N LYS A 337 47.72 -19.51 -1.73
CA LYS A 337 46.80 -20.50 -1.15
C LYS A 337 46.09 -19.96 0.09
N LEU A 338 46.82 -19.30 0.99
CA LEU A 338 46.24 -18.68 2.18
C LEU A 338 45.26 -17.55 1.82
N GLU A 339 45.59 -16.74 0.81
CA GLU A 339 44.69 -15.69 0.32
C GLU A 339 43.39 -16.26 -0.27
N VAL A 340 43.50 -17.33 -1.08
CA VAL A 340 42.33 -18.03 -1.65
C VAL A 340 41.47 -18.66 -0.56
N GLU A 341 42.08 -19.28 0.46
CA GLU A 341 41.36 -19.86 1.59
C GLU A 341 40.68 -18.80 2.47
N ALA A 342 41.29 -17.62 2.63
CA ALA A 342 40.64 -16.48 3.30
C ALA A 342 39.42 -15.99 2.50
N LYS A 343 39.57 -15.76 1.19
CA LYS A 343 38.46 -15.35 0.31
C LYS A 343 37.34 -16.38 0.25
N ARG A 344 37.68 -17.68 0.27
CA ARG A 344 36.68 -18.75 0.33
C ARG A 344 35.85 -18.66 1.60
N ARG A 345 36.48 -18.48 2.76
CA ARG A 345 35.77 -18.33 4.04
C ARG A 345 34.85 -17.10 4.06
N ASP A 346 35.30 -15.99 3.49
CA ASP A 346 34.47 -14.78 3.38
C ASP A 346 33.26 -14.99 2.46
N LEU A 347 33.44 -15.71 1.35
CA LEU A 347 32.35 -16.06 0.43
C LEU A 347 31.36 -17.04 1.08
N GLU A 348 31.83 -18.05 1.82
CA GLU A 348 30.98 -18.96 2.60
C GLU A 348 30.16 -18.20 3.65
N ALA A 349 30.77 -17.25 4.36
CA ALA A 349 30.08 -16.42 5.33
C ALA A 349 29.02 -15.50 4.67
N ARG A 350 29.32 -14.95 3.49
CA ARG A 350 28.35 -14.18 2.70
C ARG A 350 27.21 -15.04 2.17
N GLN A 351 27.51 -16.25 1.70
CA GLN A 351 26.50 -17.20 1.24
C GLN A 351 25.51 -17.51 2.37
N LYS A 352 26.01 -17.83 3.56
CA LYS A 352 25.15 -18.09 4.72
C LYS A 352 24.23 -16.89 5.04
N LYS A 353 24.76 -15.67 5.00
CA LYS A 353 23.94 -14.46 5.20
C LYS A 353 22.85 -14.30 4.13
N VAL A 354 23.16 -14.62 2.87
CA VAL A 354 22.17 -14.58 1.78
C VAL A 354 21.10 -15.65 2.00
N GLU A 355 21.48 -16.86 2.39
CA GLU A 355 20.53 -17.94 2.72
C GLU A 355 19.59 -17.54 3.87
N ASP A 356 20.12 -16.90 4.92
CA ASP A 356 19.31 -16.38 6.03
C ASP A 356 18.31 -15.30 5.56
N VAL A 357 18.74 -14.36 4.70
CA VAL A 357 17.85 -13.33 4.12
C VAL A 357 16.79 -13.94 3.21
N VAL A 358 17.13 -14.94 2.39
CA VAL A 358 16.17 -15.63 1.54
C VAL A 358 15.10 -16.33 2.38
N ALA A 359 15.50 -17.00 3.46
CA ALA A 359 14.54 -17.64 4.38
C ALA A 359 13.61 -16.62 5.05
N GLU A 360 14.11 -15.42 5.38
CA GLU A 360 13.28 -14.32 5.89
C GLU A 360 12.29 -13.80 4.84
N VAL A 361 12.75 -13.61 3.59
CA VAL A 361 11.89 -13.21 2.46
C VAL A 361 10.80 -14.24 2.19
N ASP A 362 11.11 -15.53 2.23
CA ASP A 362 10.11 -16.61 2.06
C ASP A 362 9.06 -16.58 3.18
N SER A 363 9.49 -16.36 4.43
CA SER A 363 8.60 -16.20 5.58
C SER A 363 7.69 -14.96 5.43
N ILE A 364 8.23 -13.82 5.01
CA ILE A 364 7.47 -12.60 4.74
C ILE A 364 6.49 -12.81 3.59
N THR A 365 6.91 -13.49 2.52
CA THR A 365 6.08 -13.77 1.35
C THR A 365 4.88 -14.65 1.73
N SER A 366 5.12 -15.70 2.52
CA SER A 366 4.07 -16.57 3.05
C SER A 366 3.06 -15.79 3.91
N LYS A 367 3.55 -14.98 4.85
CA LYS A 367 2.69 -14.11 5.67
C LYS A 367 1.88 -13.13 4.82
N THR A 368 2.49 -12.56 3.79
CA THR A 368 1.83 -11.62 2.87
C THR A 368 0.70 -12.30 2.09
N SER A 369 0.92 -13.54 1.61
CA SER A 369 -0.13 -14.32 0.94
C SER A 369 -1.31 -14.58 1.88
N MET A 370 -1.04 -15.01 3.12
CA MET A 370 -2.08 -15.26 4.12
C MET A 370 -2.90 -14.00 4.44
N VAL A 371 -2.23 -12.85 4.60
CA VAL A 371 -2.91 -11.57 4.84
C VAL A 371 -3.75 -11.16 3.64
N LYS A 372 -3.25 -11.36 2.41
CA LYS A 372 -3.98 -11.07 1.19
C LYS A 372 -5.23 -11.95 1.06
N GLU A 373 -5.11 -13.25 1.26
CA GLU A 373 -6.25 -14.18 1.21
C GLU A 373 -7.30 -13.87 2.28
N SER A 374 -6.86 -13.54 3.50
CA SER A 374 -7.74 -13.08 4.57
C SER A 374 -8.44 -11.76 4.23
N GLY A 375 -7.70 -10.81 3.65
CA GLY A 375 -8.24 -9.54 3.15
C GLY A 375 -9.28 -9.74 2.05
N ASP A 376 -8.98 -10.57 1.05
CA ASP A 376 -9.89 -10.90 -0.04
C ASP A 376 -11.17 -11.57 0.50
N ALA A 377 -11.06 -12.49 1.46
CA ALA A 377 -12.21 -13.10 2.12
C ALA A 377 -13.08 -12.07 2.86
N LYS A 378 -12.45 -11.11 3.55
CA LYS A 378 -13.16 -10.03 4.26
C LYS A 378 -13.88 -9.09 3.30
N VAL A 379 -13.26 -8.77 2.16
CA VAL A 379 -13.88 -7.98 1.09
C VAL A 379 -15.10 -8.69 0.53
N GLN A 380 -15.02 -10.00 0.25
CA GLN A 380 -16.18 -10.78 -0.22
C GLN A 380 -17.31 -10.83 0.83
N GLU A 381 -16.98 -10.98 2.12
CA GLU A 381 -17.97 -10.93 3.20
C GLU A 381 -18.68 -9.57 3.25
N LEU A 382 -17.94 -8.47 3.11
CA LEU A 382 -18.51 -7.12 3.08
C LEU A 382 -19.40 -6.89 1.86
N ILE A 383 -18.99 -7.33 0.67
CA ILE A 383 -19.80 -7.24 -0.55
C ILE A 383 -21.13 -7.98 -0.35
N SER A 384 -21.10 -9.22 0.16
CA SER A 384 -22.31 -10.00 0.40
C SER A 384 -23.26 -9.33 1.40
N LYS A 385 -22.72 -8.72 2.47
CA LYS A 385 -23.52 -7.93 3.42
C LYS A 385 -24.10 -6.68 2.78
N CYS A 386 -23.34 -5.98 1.93
CA CYS A 386 -23.86 -4.83 1.18
C CYS A 386 -25.01 -5.23 0.25
N GLU A 387 -24.89 -6.34 -0.47
CA GLU A 387 -25.96 -6.86 -1.32
C GLU A 387 -27.21 -7.23 -0.51
N GLU A 388 -27.04 -7.84 0.67
CA GLU A 388 -28.15 -8.15 1.57
C GLU A 388 -28.86 -6.87 2.06
N VAL A 389 -28.11 -5.87 2.49
CA VAL A 389 -28.66 -4.58 2.94
C VAL A 389 -29.40 -3.88 1.80
N VAL A 390 -28.82 -3.82 0.59
CA VAL A 390 -29.48 -3.24 -0.59
C VAL A 390 -30.81 -3.95 -0.87
N LYS A 391 -30.82 -5.29 -0.83
CA LYS A 391 -32.05 -6.07 -1.01
C LYS A 391 -33.10 -5.79 0.07
N GLN A 392 -32.69 -5.62 1.32
CA GLN A 392 -33.60 -5.27 2.42
C GLN A 392 -34.20 -3.86 2.21
N VAL A 393 -33.38 -2.88 1.81
CA VAL A 393 -33.85 -1.53 1.50
C VAL A 393 -34.82 -1.55 0.32
N ASP A 394 -34.51 -2.26 -0.77
CA ASP A 394 -35.43 -2.38 -1.91
C ASP A 394 -36.76 -3.01 -1.51
N THR A 395 -36.73 -4.08 -0.70
CA THR A 395 -37.95 -4.72 -0.17
C THR A 395 -38.78 -3.75 0.67
N LEU A 396 -38.15 -2.91 1.48
CA LEU A 396 -38.82 -1.86 2.24
C LEU A 396 -39.46 -0.81 1.31
N LEU A 397 -38.71 -0.31 0.33
CA LEU A 397 -39.17 0.70 -0.63
C LEU A 397 -40.36 0.21 -1.47
N ASP A 398 -40.34 -1.06 -1.86
CA ASP A 398 -41.42 -1.70 -2.62
C ASP A 398 -42.66 -1.96 -1.75
N SER A 399 -42.50 -1.93 -0.43
CA SER A 399 -43.61 -2.12 0.52
C SER A 399 -44.43 -0.85 0.78
N ILE A 400 -43.91 0.31 0.37
CA ILE A 400 -44.57 1.62 0.46
C ILE A 400 -45.63 1.73 -0.64
N LYS A 401 -46.81 2.24 -0.27
CA LYS A 401 -47.92 2.50 -1.17
C LYS A 401 -47.76 3.89 -1.78
N TRP A 402 -47.21 3.92 -2.98
CA TRP A 402 -47.09 5.13 -3.79
C TRP A 402 -48.41 5.46 -4.49
N ASP A 403 -48.72 6.76 -4.63
CA ASP A 403 -49.87 7.23 -5.40
C ASP A 403 -49.69 7.02 -6.92
N ASP A 404 -50.68 7.38 -7.72
CA ASP A 404 -50.65 7.24 -9.19
C ASP A 404 -49.49 8.01 -9.87
N LYS A 405 -48.84 8.93 -9.14
CA LYS A 405 -47.68 9.71 -9.59
C LYS A 405 -46.36 9.19 -9.03
N GLY A 406 -46.37 8.07 -8.31
CA GLY A 406 -45.20 7.49 -7.68
C GLY A 406 -44.75 8.25 -6.42
N LEU A 407 -45.67 8.95 -5.74
CA LEU A 407 -45.38 9.79 -4.58
C LEU A 407 -46.07 9.29 -3.32
N ALA A 408 -45.43 9.54 -2.17
CA ALA A 408 -46.01 9.38 -0.84
C ALA A 408 -45.82 10.68 -0.04
N VAL A 409 -46.59 10.84 1.03
CA VAL A 409 -46.43 11.99 1.94
C VAL A 409 -45.29 11.71 2.91
N ALA A 410 -44.45 12.71 3.15
CA ALA A 410 -43.43 12.67 4.20
C ALA A 410 -43.59 13.86 5.13
N ILE A 411 -43.65 13.59 6.43
CA ILE A 411 -43.79 14.57 7.50
C ILE A 411 -42.47 14.62 8.25
N ALA A 412 -41.80 15.78 8.27
CA ALA A 412 -40.64 15.98 9.13
C ALA A 412 -41.11 16.41 10.52
N GLN A 413 -40.68 15.68 11.55
CA GLN A 413 -41.02 15.95 12.94
C GLN A 413 -39.74 16.14 13.76
N ASN A 414 -39.74 17.15 14.63
CA ASN A 414 -38.65 17.37 15.56
C ASN A 414 -38.64 16.26 16.61
N VAL A 415 -37.51 15.56 16.73
CA VAL A 415 -37.32 14.45 17.69
C VAL A 415 -37.37 14.89 19.15
N ASP A 416 -37.13 16.17 19.44
CA ASP A 416 -37.08 16.72 20.79
C ASP A 416 -38.42 17.32 21.16
N THR A 417 -38.93 18.19 20.28
CA THR A 417 -40.11 18.99 20.59
C THR A 417 -41.42 18.30 20.25
N GLY A 418 -41.37 17.26 19.41
CA GLY A 418 -42.54 16.63 18.82
C GLY A 418 -43.26 17.52 17.79
N ALA A 419 -42.79 18.74 17.55
CA ALA A 419 -43.40 19.65 16.59
C ALA A 419 -43.27 19.10 15.18
N ILE A 420 -44.36 19.21 14.42
CA ILE A 420 -44.30 18.98 12.98
C ILE A 420 -43.57 20.16 12.36
N LEU A 421 -42.44 19.89 11.71
CA LEU A 421 -41.57 20.91 11.12
C LEU A 421 -42.10 21.32 9.74
N MET A 422 -42.36 20.34 8.89
CA MET A 422 -42.89 20.54 7.55
C MET A 422 -43.46 19.25 6.98
N GLN A 423 -44.26 19.39 5.92
CA GLN A 423 -44.72 18.28 5.08
C GLN A 423 -44.19 18.45 3.67
N GLY A 424 -43.74 17.35 3.08
CA GLY A 424 -43.30 17.26 1.69
C GLY A 424 -43.84 16.01 1.02
N PHE A 425 -43.49 15.85 -0.26
CA PHE A 425 -43.73 14.61 -1.01
C PHE A 425 -42.40 13.92 -1.21
N ILE A 426 -42.43 12.60 -1.30
CA ILE A 426 -41.26 11.76 -1.57
C ILE A 426 -41.61 10.79 -2.69
N ASN A 427 -40.64 10.49 -3.53
CA ASN A 427 -40.69 9.32 -4.41
C ASN A 427 -39.75 8.25 -3.85
N ARG A 428 -39.70 7.08 -4.50
CA ARG A 428 -38.82 5.97 -4.12
C ARG A 428 -37.36 6.40 -3.93
N GLU A 429 -36.86 7.26 -4.82
CA GLU A 429 -35.49 7.75 -4.81
C GLU A 429 -35.22 8.68 -3.61
N ALA A 430 -36.12 9.63 -3.32
CA ALA A 430 -35.98 10.54 -2.18
C ALA A 430 -35.94 9.80 -0.83
N LEU A 431 -36.75 8.74 -0.69
CA LEU A 431 -36.73 7.89 0.50
C LEU A 431 -35.41 7.11 0.61
N ALA A 432 -34.93 6.53 -0.49
CA ALA A 432 -33.63 5.86 -0.53
C ALA A 432 -32.48 6.81 -0.15
N THR A 433 -32.48 8.02 -0.72
CA THR A 433 -31.50 9.07 -0.38
C THR A 433 -31.58 9.47 1.08
N THR A 434 -32.79 9.57 1.65
CA THR A 434 -32.96 9.87 3.09
C THR A 434 -32.39 8.76 3.96
N ILE A 435 -32.66 7.50 3.63
CA ILE A 435 -32.14 6.33 4.36
C ILE A 435 -30.60 6.33 4.36
N SER A 436 -29.98 6.61 3.20
CA SER A 436 -28.52 6.58 3.05
C SER A 436 -27.82 7.80 3.64
N SER A 437 -28.37 8.99 3.43
CA SER A 437 -27.75 10.26 3.84
C SER A 437 -28.06 10.67 5.28
N LYS A 438 -29.11 10.08 5.86
CA LYS A 438 -29.69 10.51 7.15
C LYS A 438 -30.09 12.00 7.17
N LYS A 439 -30.42 12.56 6.00
CA LYS A 439 -30.93 13.92 5.84
C LYS A 439 -32.28 13.90 5.14
N ALA A 440 -33.24 14.68 5.63
CA ALA A 440 -34.58 14.71 5.08
C ALA A 440 -34.57 15.15 3.61
N THR A 441 -34.81 14.20 2.71
CA THR A 441 -34.85 14.41 1.27
C THR A 441 -36.27 14.25 0.76
N PHE A 442 -36.71 15.23 -0.02
CA PHE A 442 -38.04 15.30 -0.61
C PHE A 442 -37.96 15.30 -2.13
N PHE A 443 -39.09 15.03 -2.78
CA PHE A 443 -39.29 15.20 -4.21
C PHE A 443 -40.14 16.45 -4.47
N SER A 444 -39.55 17.43 -5.16
CA SER A 444 -40.26 18.64 -5.56
C SER A 444 -41.18 18.36 -6.73
N ARG A 445 -42.50 18.39 -6.52
CA ARG A 445 -43.49 18.19 -7.58
C ARG A 445 -43.43 19.26 -8.69
N SER A 446 -43.02 20.48 -8.36
CA SER A 446 -42.91 21.59 -9.31
C SER A 446 -41.62 21.55 -10.13
N ARG A 447 -40.51 21.14 -9.51
CA ARG A 447 -39.19 21.04 -10.19
C ARG A 447 -38.93 19.66 -10.79
N ALA A 448 -39.76 18.67 -10.45
CA ALA A 448 -39.59 17.26 -10.81
C ALA A 448 -38.18 16.72 -10.46
N SER A 449 -37.66 17.12 -9.29
CA SER A 449 -36.31 16.80 -8.84
C SER A 449 -36.27 16.45 -7.36
N LEU A 450 -35.23 15.73 -6.95
CA LEU A 450 -34.88 15.58 -5.54
C LEU A 450 -34.50 16.95 -4.94
N TRP A 451 -34.74 17.08 -3.64
CA TRP A 451 -34.36 18.25 -2.85
C TRP A 451 -34.11 17.82 -1.41
N THR A 452 -32.86 17.92 -0.96
CA THR A 452 -32.53 17.70 0.45
C THR A 452 -32.75 19.00 1.21
N LYS A 453 -33.60 18.97 2.24
CA LYS A 453 -33.85 20.17 3.05
C LYS A 453 -32.53 20.64 3.67
N GLY A 454 -32.18 21.89 3.41
CA GLY A 454 -30.94 22.51 3.91
C GLY A 454 -29.87 22.75 2.83
N GLU A 455 -29.98 22.17 1.63
CA GLU A 455 -28.96 22.34 0.57
C GLU A 455 -28.63 23.79 0.21
N THR A 456 -29.63 24.69 0.27
CA THR A 456 -29.44 26.11 -0.04
C THR A 456 -29.27 26.97 1.21
N SER A 457 -29.88 26.58 2.34
CA SER A 457 -29.96 27.41 3.54
C SER A 457 -29.05 26.95 4.69
N ASN A 458 -28.34 25.84 4.53
CA ASN A 458 -27.59 25.12 5.56
C ASN A 458 -28.42 24.61 6.77
N ASN A 459 -29.74 24.88 6.81
CA ASN A 459 -30.66 24.37 7.82
C ASN A 459 -31.18 22.97 7.43
N PHE A 460 -30.34 21.96 7.67
CA PHE A 460 -30.69 20.56 7.44
C PHE A 460 -31.65 20.02 8.49
N ILE A 461 -32.31 18.90 8.18
CA ILE A 461 -33.03 18.08 9.16
C ILE A 461 -32.33 16.72 9.19
N ASN A 462 -31.60 16.46 10.27
CA ASN A 462 -30.85 15.22 10.48
C ASN A 462 -31.81 14.14 10.99
N VAL A 463 -32.08 13.14 10.16
CA VAL A 463 -33.06 12.09 10.41
C VAL A 463 -32.46 11.05 11.34
N HIS A 464 -33.06 10.92 12.52
CA HIS A 464 -32.73 9.86 13.48
C HIS A 464 -33.43 8.56 13.11
N ASP A 465 -34.73 8.63 12.79
CA ASP A 465 -35.53 7.46 12.48
C ASP A 465 -36.62 7.77 11.45
N ILE A 466 -37.15 6.72 10.81
CA ILE A 466 -38.17 6.81 9.77
C ILE A 466 -39.32 5.86 10.14
N PHE A 467 -40.51 6.41 10.34
CA PHE A 467 -41.71 5.62 10.63
C PHE A 467 -42.64 5.61 9.43
N VAL A 468 -43.24 4.47 9.15
CA VAL A 468 -44.26 4.30 8.11
C VAL A 468 -45.60 4.08 8.81
N ASP A 469 -46.67 4.67 8.29
CA ASP A 469 -48.01 4.47 8.83
C ASP A 469 -48.59 3.07 8.52
N CYS A 470 -49.81 2.80 9.01
CA CYS A 470 -50.39 1.46 9.02
C CYS A 470 -50.76 0.94 7.62
N ASP A 471 -51.13 1.82 6.71
CA ASP A 471 -51.49 1.55 5.31
C ASP A 471 -50.38 1.93 4.32
N ARG A 472 -49.25 2.40 4.84
CA ARG A 472 -47.97 2.61 4.17
C ARG A 472 -47.99 3.66 3.07
N ASP A 473 -48.86 4.66 3.15
CA ASP A 473 -48.92 5.79 2.21
C ASP A 473 -48.44 7.13 2.80
N SER A 474 -48.06 7.15 4.08
CA SER A 474 -47.38 8.27 4.72
C SER A 474 -46.18 7.85 5.58
N ILE A 475 -45.18 8.71 5.62
CA ILE A 475 -43.92 8.52 6.34
C ILE A 475 -43.65 9.68 7.29
N ILE A 476 -43.11 9.39 8.47
CA ILE A 476 -42.54 10.37 9.38
C ILE A 476 -41.01 10.28 9.34
N TYR A 477 -40.37 11.40 9.01
CA TYR A 477 -38.95 11.63 9.24
C TYR A 477 -38.78 12.26 10.61
N LEU A 478 -38.39 11.45 11.60
CA LEU A 478 -38.13 11.91 12.95
C LEU A 478 -36.68 12.39 13.03
N GLY A 479 -36.46 13.70 13.18
CA GLY A 479 -35.14 14.30 13.03
C GLY A 479 -34.90 15.56 13.86
N LYS A 480 -33.62 15.97 13.95
CA LYS A 480 -33.18 17.21 14.60
C LYS A 480 -32.86 18.26 13.53
N PRO A 481 -33.51 19.45 13.53
CA PRO A 481 -33.16 20.53 12.63
C PRO A 481 -31.88 21.26 13.06
N ASP A 482 -31.04 21.66 12.10
CA ASP A 482 -29.79 22.44 12.35
C ASP A 482 -30.03 23.97 12.42
N GLY A 483 -31.27 24.40 12.19
CA GLY A 483 -31.68 25.80 12.18
C GLY A 483 -33.17 25.91 11.84
N PRO A 484 -33.70 27.12 11.62
CA PRO A 484 -35.12 27.28 11.32
C PRO A 484 -35.51 26.52 10.05
N THR A 485 -36.58 25.73 10.15
CA THR A 485 -37.05 24.92 9.02
C THR A 485 -37.67 25.79 7.95
N CYS A 486 -38.43 26.81 8.35
CA CYS A 486 -39.14 27.69 7.44
C CYS A 486 -38.22 28.78 6.86
N HIS A 487 -38.50 29.17 5.61
CA HIS A 487 -37.82 30.28 4.94
C HIS A 487 -38.13 31.65 5.55
N THR A 488 -39.15 31.75 6.39
CA THR A 488 -39.50 32.96 7.16
C THR A 488 -38.62 33.14 8.41
N GLY A 489 -37.77 32.17 8.73
CA GLY A 489 -37.03 32.13 9.99
C GLY A 489 -37.77 31.39 11.12
N SER A 490 -39.00 30.94 10.91
CA SER A 490 -39.73 30.13 11.88
C SER A 490 -39.20 28.68 11.95
N GLU A 491 -39.27 28.08 13.14
CA GLU A 491 -38.85 26.69 13.39
C GLU A 491 -39.69 25.66 12.62
N THR A 492 -40.97 25.98 12.37
CA THR A 492 -41.94 25.13 11.67
C THR A 492 -42.62 25.91 10.56
N CYS A 493 -43.15 25.22 9.55
CA CYS A 493 -44.07 25.80 8.58
C CYS A 493 -45.49 26.04 9.15
N TYR A 494 -45.80 25.51 10.34
CA TYR A 494 -47.13 25.54 10.97
C TYR A 494 -47.19 26.57 12.11
N PHE A 495 -46.99 27.85 11.76
CA PHE A 495 -46.91 28.96 12.71
C PHE A 495 -48.14 29.90 12.72
N THR A 496 -49.24 29.52 12.05
CA THR A 496 -50.47 30.32 12.03
C THR A 496 -51.70 29.46 12.30
N SER A 497 -52.46 29.83 13.33
CA SER A 497 -53.72 29.16 13.70
C SER A 497 -54.88 29.66 12.85
N ILE A 498 -55.81 28.76 12.49
CA ILE A 498 -57.07 29.13 11.82
C ILE A 498 -57.88 30.12 12.67
N SER A 499 -57.85 29.98 13.99
CA SER A 499 -58.57 30.88 14.89
C SER A 499 -58.03 32.31 14.84
N ASP A 500 -56.74 32.49 14.57
CA ASP A 500 -56.13 33.82 14.46
C ASP A 500 -56.45 34.42 13.08
N MET A 501 -56.42 33.61 12.02
CA MET A 501 -56.86 34.01 10.68
C MET A 501 -58.32 34.49 10.65
N LEU A 502 -59.20 33.91 11.47
CA LEU A 502 -60.62 34.29 11.54
C LEU A 502 -60.89 35.56 12.35
N LYS A 503 -59.94 36.05 13.16
CA LYS A 503 -60.15 37.16 14.08
C LYS A 503 -59.69 38.53 13.57
N ASP A 504 -59.12 38.62 12.36
CA ASP A 504 -58.58 39.87 11.76
C ASP A 504 -57.68 40.66 12.74
N GLN A 505 -57.06 39.99 13.71
CA GLN A 505 -56.06 40.57 14.59
C GLN A 505 -54.69 40.37 13.96
N GLU A 506 -53.78 41.34 14.17
CA GLU A 506 -52.37 41.15 13.88
C GLU A 506 -51.91 39.81 14.45
N VAL A 507 -51.44 38.93 13.56
CA VAL A 507 -50.94 37.60 13.91
C VAL A 507 -49.82 37.80 14.92
N LYS A 508 -50.06 37.42 16.18
CA LYS A 508 -48.97 37.35 17.16
C LYS A 508 -47.99 36.27 16.68
N GLU A 509 -46.73 36.66 16.56
CA GLU A 509 -45.64 35.92 15.91
C GLU A 509 -45.35 34.53 16.53
N ASP A 510 -45.93 34.20 17.69
CA ASP A 510 -45.53 33.07 18.53
C ASP A 510 -46.58 31.95 18.71
N ASN A 511 -47.68 31.93 17.94
CA ASN A 511 -48.68 30.86 18.07
C ASN A 511 -48.29 29.58 17.29
N LEU A 512 -47.08 29.09 17.56
CA LEU A 512 -46.50 27.89 16.97
C LEU A 512 -47.25 26.64 17.44
N ALA A 513 -47.38 25.64 16.56
CA ALA A 513 -47.92 24.32 16.89
C ALA A 513 -46.94 23.49 17.76
N LEU A 514 -46.59 24.01 18.93
CA LEU A 514 -45.68 23.41 19.90
C LEU A 514 -46.41 22.46 20.86
N THR A 515 -45.66 21.53 21.44
CA THR A 515 -46.15 20.69 22.54
C THR A 515 -46.15 21.46 23.86
N THR A 516 -46.94 21.01 24.84
CA THR A 516 -47.20 21.71 26.11
C THR A 516 -45.93 22.20 26.83
N LEU A 517 -44.87 21.39 26.85
CA LEU A 517 -43.62 21.72 27.54
C LEU A 517 -42.86 22.86 26.86
N TYR A 518 -42.87 22.90 25.53
CA TYR A 518 -42.22 23.95 24.74
C TYR A 518 -43.04 25.23 24.72
N SER A 519 -44.39 25.12 24.69
CA SER A 519 -45.28 26.26 24.93
C SER A 519 -45.03 26.88 26.31
N LEU A 520 -44.74 26.06 27.33
CA LEU A 520 -44.38 26.53 28.65
C LEU A 520 -43.03 27.29 28.65
N GLU A 521 -42.01 26.78 27.97
CA GLU A 521 -40.71 27.48 27.82
C GLU A 521 -40.86 28.86 27.16
N SER A 522 -41.63 28.94 26.08
CA SER A 522 -41.97 30.21 25.41
C SER A 522 -42.72 31.16 26.34
N THR A 523 -43.72 30.65 27.08
CA THR A 523 -44.47 31.46 28.07
C THR A 523 -43.57 32.00 29.17
N ILE A 524 -42.64 31.18 29.69
CA ILE A 524 -41.68 31.62 30.72
C ILE A 524 -40.76 32.70 30.16
N SER A 525 -40.28 32.55 28.92
CA SER A 525 -39.46 33.55 28.24
C SER A 525 -40.20 34.87 28.02
N GLN A 526 -41.47 34.81 27.63
CA GLN A 526 -42.31 36.01 27.49
C GLN A 526 -42.50 36.72 28.84
N ARG A 527 -42.73 35.96 29.93
CA ARG A 527 -42.88 36.51 31.29
C ARG A 527 -41.58 37.09 31.83
N GLU A 528 -40.43 36.66 31.33
CA GLU A 528 -39.15 37.29 31.64
C GLU A 528 -39.04 38.68 30.99
N ALA A 529 -39.53 38.85 29.77
CA ALA A 529 -39.50 40.13 29.05
C ALA A 529 -40.51 41.16 29.57
N GLU A 530 -41.45 40.77 30.44
CA GLU A 530 -42.43 41.68 31.05
C GLU A 530 -41.73 42.84 31.79
N VAL A 531 -42.00 44.07 31.34
CA VAL A 531 -41.64 45.30 32.04
C VAL A 531 -42.68 45.57 33.13
N ALA A 532 -42.24 45.68 34.39
CA ALA A 532 -43.13 46.07 35.47
C ALA A 532 -43.62 47.51 35.25
N GLY A 533 -44.83 47.67 34.72
CA GLY A 533 -45.47 48.98 34.56
C GLY A 533 -45.67 49.69 35.91
N GLN A 534 -45.85 51.01 35.87
CA GLN A 534 -45.87 51.94 37.02
C GLN A 534 -46.79 51.56 38.21
N HIS A 535 -47.68 50.58 38.09
CA HIS A 535 -48.50 50.04 39.20
C HIS A 535 -48.71 48.49 39.19
N GLY A 536 -47.95 47.71 38.43
CA GLY A 536 -48.16 46.26 38.31
C GLY A 536 -47.19 45.42 39.14
N LYS A 537 -47.68 44.62 40.10
CA LYS A 537 -46.86 43.57 40.75
C LYS A 537 -46.31 42.62 39.67
N PRO A 538 -45.03 42.19 39.75
CA PRO A 538 -44.46 41.26 38.77
C PRO A 538 -45.23 39.93 38.77
N SER A 539 -45.29 39.26 37.62
CA SER A 539 -45.87 37.91 37.51
C SER A 539 -45.14 36.93 38.44
N TRP A 540 -45.82 35.84 38.82
CA TRP A 540 -45.23 34.80 39.68
C TRP A 540 -43.91 34.28 39.11
N THR A 541 -43.88 34.03 37.80
CA THR A 541 -42.67 33.63 37.06
C THR A 541 -41.56 34.67 37.17
N LYS A 542 -41.87 35.95 36.94
CA LYS A 542 -40.88 37.04 37.07
C LYS A 542 -40.31 37.14 38.48
N ARG A 543 -41.15 36.96 39.52
CA ARG A 543 -40.69 36.92 40.92
C ARG A 543 -39.72 35.76 41.17
N LEU A 544 -40.03 34.56 40.69
CA LEU A 544 -39.15 33.39 40.79
C LEU A 544 -37.84 33.60 40.02
N LEU A 545 -37.90 34.22 38.83
CA LEU A 545 -36.72 34.56 38.03
C LEU A 545 -35.83 35.61 38.69
N LEU A 546 -36.34 36.42 39.62
CA LEU A 546 -35.54 37.41 40.37
C LEU A 546 -34.96 36.81 41.65
N ASP A 547 -35.71 35.99 42.39
CA ASP A 547 -35.31 35.45 43.70
C ASP A 547 -34.86 33.97 43.62
N GLU A 548 -33.54 33.77 43.59
CA GLU A 548 -32.91 32.43 43.54
C GLU A 548 -33.22 31.57 44.77
N LYS A 549 -33.31 32.19 45.95
CA LYS A 549 -33.57 31.44 47.20
C LYS A 549 -35.00 30.93 47.19
N LEU A 550 -35.94 31.77 46.78
CA LEU A 550 -37.34 31.40 46.64
C LEU A 550 -37.50 30.28 45.59
N LEU A 551 -36.88 30.42 44.42
CA LEU A 551 -36.96 29.40 43.37
C LEU A 551 -36.41 28.05 43.83
N CYS A 552 -35.21 28.02 44.42
CA CYS A 552 -34.62 26.79 44.95
C CYS A 552 -35.42 26.22 46.15
N SER A 553 -36.07 27.08 46.94
CA SER A 553 -36.97 26.63 48.01
C SER A 553 -38.18 25.92 47.41
N LYS A 554 -38.82 26.54 46.40
CA LYS A 554 -39.98 25.96 45.73
C LYS A 554 -39.67 24.63 45.06
N ILE A 555 -38.59 24.54 44.29
CA ILE A 555 -38.20 23.26 43.65
C ILE A 555 -38.05 22.13 44.67
N ARG A 556 -37.48 22.42 45.85
CA ARG A 556 -37.32 21.41 46.92
C ARG A 556 -38.63 21.05 47.60
N GLU A 557 -39.49 22.04 47.83
CA GLU A 557 -40.84 21.86 48.37
C GLU A 557 -41.69 20.98 47.44
N GLU A 558 -41.82 21.35 46.16
CA GLU A 558 -42.65 20.59 45.21
C GLU A 558 -42.09 19.17 44.97
N ALA A 559 -40.76 18.99 44.99
CA ALA A 559 -40.16 17.66 44.88
C ALA A 559 -40.44 16.78 46.12
N ASP A 560 -40.47 17.38 47.31
CA ASP A 560 -40.85 16.70 48.55
C ASP A 560 -42.34 16.37 48.56
N GLU A 561 -43.21 17.30 48.15
CA GLU A 561 -44.66 17.05 48.00
C GLU A 561 -44.95 15.93 47.00
N LEU A 562 -44.24 15.88 45.86
CA LEU A 562 -44.33 14.77 44.91
C LEU A 562 -44.01 13.42 45.58
N CYS A 563 -42.97 13.37 46.41
CA CYS A 563 -42.60 12.15 47.13
C CYS A 563 -43.65 11.77 48.18
N ARG A 564 -44.21 12.74 48.91
CA ARG A 564 -45.27 12.52 49.88
C ARG A 564 -46.53 11.94 49.26
N THR A 565 -46.86 12.30 48.00
CA THR A 565 -48.02 11.70 47.33
C THR A 565 -47.95 10.16 47.29
N LEU A 566 -46.74 9.60 47.19
CA LEU A 566 -46.51 8.16 47.25
C LEU A 566 -46.53 7.62 48.69
N GLU A 567 -45.89 8.32 49.62
CA GLU A 567 -45.77 7.90 51.03
C GLU A 567 -47.12 7.89 51.74
N GLU A 568 -47.94 8.90 51.46
CA GLU A 568 -49.27 9.11 52.04
C GLU A 568 -50.39 8.40 51.24
N LYS A 569 -50.03 7.77 50.11
CA LYS A 569 -50.94 7.05 49.20
C LYS A 569 -52.07 7.95 48.68
N GLU A 570 -51.70 9.15 48.27
CA GLU A 570 -52.61 10.08 47.63
C GLU A 570 -53.04 9.60 46.23
N ASP A 571 -54.04 10.25 45.64
CA ASP A 571 -54.55 9.87 44.33
C ASP A 571 -53.63 10.31 43.18
N SER A 572 -53.86 9.72 42.00
CA SER A 572 -53.07 10.01 40.80
C SER A 572 -53.20 11.45 40.30
N LEU A 573 -54.29 12.16 40.63
CA LEU A 573 -54.47 13.55 40.22
C LEU A 573 -53.58 14.47 41.04
N ARG A 574 -53.47 14.22 42.35
CA ARG A 574 -52.55 14.95 43.23
C ARG A 574 -51.10 14.70 42.82
N THR A 575 -50.69 13.45 42.59
CA THR A 575 -49.35 13.14 42.06
C THR A 575 -49.06 13.86 40.74
N ALA A 576 -50.03 13.92 39.81
CA ALA A 576 -49.87 14.64 38.55
C ALA A 576 -49.71 16.16 38.75
N SER A 577 -50.44 16.74 39.71
CA SER A 577 -50.31 18.16 40.08
C SER A 577 -48.92 18.48 40.61
N GLU A 578 -48.42 17.70 41.58
CA GLU A 578 -47.09 17.93 42.17
C GLU A 578 -45.97 17.77 41.14
N MET A 579 -46.10 16.77 40.25
CA MET A 579 -45.14 16.60 39.16
C MET A 579 -45.17 17.78 38.19
N ALA A 580 -46.35 18.33 37.90
CA ALA A 580 -46.47 19.52 37.06
C ALA A 580 -45.78 20.73 37.70
N ASP A 581 -45.90 20.91 39.02
CA ASP A 581 -45.23 21.98 39.75
C ASP A 581 -43.70 21.80 39.80
N VAL A 582 -43.21 20.57 39.95
CA VAL A 582 -41.78 20.23 39.81
C VAL A 582 -41.27 20.58 38.42
N ILE A 583 -41.98 20.18 37.37
CA ILE A 583 -41.62 20.49 35.98
C ILE A 583 -41.62 22.01 35.78
N TYR A 584 -42.67 22.72 36.20
CA TYR A 584 -42.80 24.15 36.03
C TYR A 584 -41.63 24.91 36.69
N HIS A 585 -41.36 24.66 37.98
CA HIS A 585 -40.27 25.34 38.68
C HIS A 585 -38.90 24.94 38.13
N GLY A 586 -38.73 23.68 37.72
CA GLY A 586 -37.55 23.21 37.00
C GLY A 586 -37.31 24.00 35.70
N MET A 587 -38.35 24.20 34.89
CA MET A 587 -38.29 24.99 33.65
C MET A 587 -37.90 26.45 33.91
N VAL A 588 -38.42 27.06 34.98
CA VAL A 588 -38.02 28.43 35.39
C VAL A 588 -36.54 28.49 35.77
N LEU A 589 -36.02 27.46 36.45
CA LEU A 589 -34.59 27.35 36.76
C LEU A 589 -33.74 27.20 35.50
N LEU A 590 -34.16 26.36 34.55
CA LEU A 590 -33.49 26.19 33.27
C LEU A 590 -33.40 27.51 32.52
N LYS A 591 -34.51 28.26 32.43
CA LYS A 591 -34.52 29.59 31.80
C LYS A 591 -33.54 30.54 32.48
N ARG A 592 -33.53 30.62 33.82
CA ARG A 592 -32.59 31.48 34.57
C ARG A 592 -31.12 31.10 34.33
N LYS A 593 -30.84 29.82 34.06
CA LYS A 593 -29.50 29.31 33.75
C LYS A 593 -29.17 29.34 32.26
N ASP A 594 -30.06 29.89 31.43
CA ASP A 594 -29.95 29.90 29.97
C ASP A 594 -29.76 28.50 29.37
N VAL A 595 -30.46 27.51 29.95
CA VAL A 595 -30.47 26.13 29.44
C VAL A 595 -31.81 25.89 28.75
N LYS A 596 -31.77 25.57 27.45
CA LYS A 596 -32.97 25.16 26.71
C LYS A 596 -33.43 23.77 27.12
N ILE A 597 -34.75 23.54 27.13
CA ILE A 597 -35.33 22.21 27.42
C ILE A 597 -34.85 21.13 26.43
N GLU A 598 -34.55 21.52 25.18
CA GLU A 598 -33.97 20.65 24.15
C GLU A 598 -32.67 19.99 24.63
N ASN A 599 -31.80 20.73 25.31
CA ASN A 599 -30.54 20.20 25.84
C ASN A 599 -30.79 19.14 26.92
N VAL A 600 -31.85 19.31 27.73
CA VAL A 600 -32.23 18.32 28.75
C VAL A 600 -32.79 17.06 28.08
N MET A 601 -33.61 17.22 27.04
CA MET A 601 -34.13 16.09 26.26
C MET A 601 -33.02 15.31 25.56
N GLU A 602 -32.01 16.00 25.04
CA GLU A 602 -30.83 15.37 24.46
C GLU A 602 -30.07 14.51 25.48
N VAL A 603 -29.83 15.05 26.69
CA VAL A 603 -29.21 14.29 27.78
C VAL A 603 -30.06 13.07 28.18
N LEU A 604 -31.39 13.17 28.16
CA LEU A 604 -32.26 12.02 28.42
C LEU A 604 -32.16 10.96 27.32
N ARG A 605 -32.16 11.35 26.04
CA ARG A 605 -32.03 10.42 24.92
C ARG A 605 -30.72 9.65 24.94
N GLN A 606 -29.61 10.31 25.29
CA GLN A 606 -28.31 9.64 25.44
C GLN A 606 -28.37 8.51 26.48
N ARG A 607 -29.21 8.65 27.51
CA ARG A 607 -29.38 7.64 28.57
C ARG A 607 -30.32 6.51 28.22
N PHE A 608 -31.11 6.59 27.15
CA PHE A 608 -31.99 5.47 26.75
C PHE A 608 -31.19 4.25 26.29
N SER A 609 -29.97 4.46 25.81
CA SER A 609 -29.09 3.43 25.25
C SER A 609 -28.17 2.79 26.28
N GLN A 610 -28.13 3.32 27.52
CA GLN A 610 -27.21 2.89 28.58
C GLN A 610 -28.00 2.59 29.85
N SER A 611 -27.74 1.46 30.52
CA SER A 611 -28.40 1.19 31.79
C SER A 611 -28.06 2.30 32.80
N GLY A 612 -29.05 2.76 33.57
CA GLY A 612 -28.83 3.78 34.60
C GLY A 612 -27.81 3.38 35.67
N ILE A 613 -27.44 2.10 35.76
CA ILE A 613 -26.35 1.59 36.60
C ILE A 613 -24.98 1.81 35.94
N GLU A 614 -24.86 1.50 34.65
CA GLU A 614 -23.63 1.64 33.85
C GLU A 614 -23.25 3.12 33.69
N GLU A 615 -24.24 3.97 33.43
CA GLU A 615 -24.09 5.43 33.33
C GLU A 615 -23.53 6.01 34.64
N LYS A 616 -24.10 5.61 35.79
CA LYS A 616 -23.61 6.05 37.10
C LYS A 616 -22.18 5.58 37.39
N GLN A 617 -21.79 4.37 36.97
CA GLN A 617 -20.43 3.87 37.14
C GLN A 617 -19.41 4.66 36.31
N SER A 618 -19.76 5.02 35.06
CA SER A 618 -18.87 5.84 34.20
C SER A 618 -18.60 7.25 34.75
N ARG A 619 -19.52 7.83 35.53
CA ARG A 619 -19.30 9.14 36.17
C ARG A 619 -18.25 9.11 37.27
N VAL A 620 -18.07 7.96 37.94
CA VAL A 620 -17.08 7.81 39.02
C VAL A 620 -15.66 7.78 38.46
N THR A 621 -15.46 7.25 37.25
CA THR A 621 -14.16 7.19 36.56
C THR A 621 -13.68 8.53 36.01
N THR A 622 -14.57 9.49 35.74
CA THR A 622 -14.21 10.84 35.25
C THR A 622 -13.88 11.85 36.36
N LYS A 623 -13.99 11.46 37.64
CA LYS A 623 -13.68 12.31 38.80
C LYS A 623 -12.31 12.03 39.44
N SER A 624 -11.48 11.17 38.85
CA SER A 624 -10.05 11.04 39.18
C SER A 624 -9.21 11.78 38.16
#